data_AF-A0A3Q8V186-F1
#
_entry.id   AF-A0A3Q8V186-F1
#
_cell.length_a   1.000
_cell.length_b   1.000
_cell.length_c   1.000
_cell.angle_alpha   90.00
_cell.angle_beta   90.00
_cell.angle_gamma   90.00
#
_symmetry.space_group_name_H-M   'P 1'
#
loop_
_entity.id
_entity.type
_entity.pdbx_description
1 polymer ?
#
loop_
_entity_poly.entity_id
_entity_poly.type
_entity_poly.pdbx_seq_one_letter_code
_entity_poly.pdbx_strand_id
1 'polypeptide(L)'
;MDEINTNERSLKMRIAAHTSWANTTDRSARTAAARKASHWTRFLDMAREQHPDATEQQIEQIAESLRKAHFTELALRSAASRRLNGQAKRSQRTARNRAELAQYEADRDPAAA
;
A
#
# COMPACT_ATOMS: atom_id res chain seq x y z
N MET A 1 -30.86 -3.15 -8.45
CA MET A 1 -29.47 -3.15 -8.95
C MET A 1 -28.74 -4.16 -8.08
N ASP A 2 -28.28 -5.26 -8.66
CA ASP A 2 -27.56 -6.28 -7.89
C ASP A 2 -26.28 -5.67 -7.29
N GLU A 3 -26.10 -5.91 -6.00
CA GLU A 3 -24.93 -5.48 -5.26
C GLU A 3 -23.70 -6.25 -5.77
N ILE A 4 -22.85 -5.58 -6.54
CA ILE A 4 -21.60 -6.17 -7.04
C ILE A 4 -20.71 -6.49 -5.84
N ASN A 5 -20.48 -7.77 -5.58
CA ASN A 5 -19.58 -8.19 -4.51
C ASN A 5 -18.10 -7.84 -4.85
N THR A 6 -17.22 -7.89 -3.85
CA THR A 6 -15.81 -7.51 -4.02
C THR A 6 -15.06 -8.34 -5.08
N ASN A 7 -15.43 -9.61 -5.27
CA ASN A 7 -14.78 -10.49 -6.26
C ASN A 7 -15.15 -10.09 -7.69
N GLU A 8 -16.42 -9.81 -7.94
CA GLU A 8 -16.92 -9.35 -9.24
C GLU A 8 -16.35 -7.97 -9.60
N ARG A 9 -16.26 -7.05 -8.62
CA ARG A 9 -15.59 -5.76 -8.82
C ARG A 9 -14.14 -5.95 -9.22
N SER A 10 -13.43 -6.88 -8.58
CA SER A 10 -12.03 -7.19 -8.90
C SER A 10 -11.87 -7.76 -10.31
N LEU A 11 -12.79 -8.63 -10.74
CA LEU A 11 -12.81 -9.18 -12.10
C LEU A 11 -13.05 -8.09 -13.15
N LYS A 12 -14.03 -7.20 -12.92
CA LYS A 12 -14.29 -6.05 -13.79
C LYS A 12 -13.07 -5.16 -13.97
N MET A 13 -12.34 -4.87 -12.89
CA MET A 13 -11.13 -4.04 -12.95
C MET A 13 -10.00 -4.72 -13.75
N ARG A 14 -9.83 -6.04 -13.63
CA ARG A 14 -8.86 -6.79 -14.44
C ARG A 14 -9.21 -6.76 -15.92
N ILE A 15 -10.48 -6.98 -16.26
CA ILE A 15 -10.97 -6.87 -17.64
C ILE A 15 -10.64 -5.48 -18.20
N ALA A 16 -11.02 -4.42 -17.47
CA ALA A 16 -10.73 -3.05 -17.88
C ALA A 16 -9.23 -2.78 -18.08
N ALA A 17 -8.37 -3.29 -17.18
CA ALA A 17 -6.92 -3.14 -17.32
C ALA A 17 -6.37 -3.85 -18.56
N HIS A 18 -6.77 -5.10 -18.81
CA HIS A 18 -6.34 -5.85 -19.99
C HIS A 18 -6.83 -5.21 -21.29
N THR A 19 -8.11 -4.82 -21.36
CA THR A 19 -8.65 -4.09 -22.52
C THR A 19 -7.90 -2.79 -22.75
N SER A 20 -7.63 -2.03 -21.69
CA SER A 20 -6.89 -0.78 -21.78
C SER A 20 -5.47 -0.98 -22.33
N TRP A 21 -4.76 -2.04 -21.90
CA TRP A 21 -3.42 -2.35 -22.41
C TRP A 21 -3.43 -2.90 -23.83
N ALA A 22 -4.45 -3.66 -24.21
CA ALA A 22 -4.64 -4.11 -25.60
C ALA A 22 -4.82 -2.94 -26.57
N ASN A 23 -5.51 -1.89 -26.13
CA ASN A 23 -5.72 -0.67 -26.91
C ASN A 23 -4.49 0.27 -26.93
N THR A 24 -3.41 -0.06 -26.20
CA THR A 24 -2.19 0.76 -26.15
C THR A 24 -1.18 0.27 -27.17
N THR A 25 -1.03 1.02 -28.27
CA THR A 25 -0.06 0.73 -29.33
C THR A 25 1.36 1.11 -28.93
N ASP A 26 1.55 2.27 -28.29
CA ASP A 26 2.83 2.70 -27.73
C ASP A 26 2.81 2.68 -26.19
N ARG A 27 3.36 1.60 -25.62
CA ARG A 27 3.48 1.43 -24.17
C ARG A 27 4.49 2.40 -23.55
N SER A 28 5.50 2.82 -24.33
CA SER A 28 6.53 3.75 -23.88
C SER A 28 5.94 5.14 -23.71
N ALA A 29 5.18 5.65 -24.69
CA ALA A 29 4.49 6.92 -24.59
C ALA A 29 3.48 6.95 -23.45
N ARG A 30 2.65 5.89 -23.29
CA ARG A 30 1.64 5.81 -22.22
C ARG A 30 2.23 5.99 -20.81
N THR A 31 3.47 5.55 -20.60
CA THR A 31 4.14 5.62 -19.30
C THR A 31 5.20 6.72 -19.22
N ALA A 32 5.41 7.51 -20.28
CA ALA A 32 6.44 8.54 -20.35
C ALA A 32 6.27 9.62 -19.29
N ALA A 33 5.04 10.11 -19.08
CA ALA A 33 4.76 11.10 -18.04
C ALA A 33 5.10 10.55 -16.64
N ALA A 34 4.76 9.30 -16.35
CA ALA A 34 5.08 8.64 -15.09
C ALA A 34 6.59 8.38 -14.93
N ARG A 35 7.32 8.10 -16.02
CA ARG A 35 8.79 7.99 -16.01
C ARG A 35 9.47 9.36 -15.81
N LYS A 36 8.93 10.41 -16.42
CA LYS A 36 9.42 11.79 -16.25
C LYS A 36 9.16 12.28 -14.83
N ALA A 37 7.98 11.99 -14.29
CA ALA A 37 7.66 12.22 -12.88
C ALA A 37 8.19 11.09 -11.97
N SER A 38 9.08 10.23 -12.48
CA SER A 38 9.53 9.07 -11.71
C SER A 38 10.19 9.53 -10.43
N HIS A 39 10.24 8.59 -9.48
CA HIS A 39 10.89 8.80 -8.20
C HIS A 39 12.29 9.39 -8.36
N TRP A 40 13.00 9.16 -9.46
CA TRP A 40 14.33 9.71 -9.62
C TRP A 40 14.35 11.20 -9.95
N THR A 41 13.64 11.63 -11.01
CA THR A 41 13.65 13.03 -11.47
C THR A 41 13.21 14.00 -10.39
N ARG A 42 12.19 13.65 -9.59
CA ARG A 42 11.76 14.52 -8.48
C ARG A 42 12.85 14.75 -7.43
N PHE A 43 13.71 13.77 -7.15
CA PHE A 43 14.76 13.92 -6.14
C PHE A 43 15.93 14.72 -6.68
N LEU A 44 16.21 14.63 -7.98
CA LEU A 44 17.14 15.54 -8.66
C LEU A 44 16.64 16.99 -8.58
N ASP A 45 15.35 17.22 -8.87
CA ASP A 45 14.76 18.56 -8.80
C ASP A 45 14.81 19.12 -7.36
N MET A 46 14.45 18.31 -6.36
CA MET A 46 14.58 18.68 -4.94
C MET A 46 16.03 18.95 -4.53
N ALA A 47 16.98 18.13 -4.99
CA ALA A 47 18.40 18.33 -4.69
C ALA A 47 18.89 19.66 -5.26
N ARG A 48 18.50 20.01 -6.50
CA ARG A 48 18.86 21.28 -7.14
C ARG A 48 18.21 22.48 -6.46
N GLU A 49 16.96 22.35 -6.00
CA GLU A 49 16.27 23.39 -5.25
C GLU A 49 16.91 23.65 -3.88
N GLN A 50 17.32 22.60 -3.17
CA GLN A 50 17.97 22.71 -1.85
C GLN A 50 19.44 23.15 -1.93
N HIS A 51 20.12 22.80 -3.01
CA HIS A 51 21.55 23.03 -3.20
C HIS A 51 21.85 23.60 -4.60
N PRO A 52 21.48 24.87 -4.88
CA PRO A 52 21.58 25.46 -6.22
C PRO A 52 23.03 25.58 -6.73
N ASP A 53 24.00 25.71 -5.83
CA ASP A 53 25.42 25.86 -6.17
C ASP A 53 26.19 24.53 -6.22
N ALA A 54 25.50 23.39 -6.01
CA ALA A 54 26.14 22.08 -6.03
C ALA A 54 26.47 21.65 -7.46
N THR A 55 27.61 20.98 -7.61
CA THR A 55 27.97 20.34 -8.88
C THR A 55 27.01 19.20 -9.23
N GLU A 56 26.89 18.84 -10.50
CA GLU A 56 25.98 17.77 -10.93
C GLU A 56 26.29 16.43 -10.22
N GLN A 57 27.56 16.13 -9.96
CA GLN A 57 27.95 14.93 -9.22
C GLN A 57 27.46 14.95 -7.76
N GLN A 58 27.46 16.12 -7.10
CA GLN A 58 26.92 16.28 -5.76
C GLN A 58 25.39 16.19 -5.76
N ILE A 59 24.73 16.79 -6.75
CA ILE A 59 23.28 16.71 -6.93
C ILE A 59 22.82 15.25 -7.04
N GLU A 60 23.51 14.43 -7.83
CA GLU A 60 23.23 12.99 -7.94
C GLU A 60 23.31 12.27 -6.58
N GLN A 61 24.38 12.52 -5.82
CA GLN A 61 24.58 11.91 -4.49
C GLN A 61 23.52 12.36 -3.47
N ILE A 62 23.15 13.65 -3.50
CA ILE A 62 22.10 14.22 -2.66
C ILE A 62 20.76 13.60 -3.02
N ALA A 63 20.41 13.57 -4.31
CA ALA A 63 19.17 12.98 -4.80
C ALA A 63 19.07 11.49 -4.45
N GLU A 64 20.18 10.74 -4.52
CA GLU A 64 20.21 9.33 -4.10
C GLU A 64 19.93 9.20 -2.59
N SER A 65 20.52 10.08 -1.78
CA SER A 65 20.29 10.12 -0.33
C SER A 65 18.85 10.50 0.02
N LEU A 66 18.29 11.51 -0.63
CA LEU A 66 16.88 11.91 -0.50
C LEU A 66 15.93 10.76 -0.86
N ARG A 67 16.24 10.04 -1.95
CA ARG A 67 15.49 8.86 -2.38
C ARG A 67 15.49 7.78 -1.30
N LYS A 68 16.67 7.44 -0.77
CA LYS A 68 16.83 6.43 0.29
C LYS A 68 16.09 6.84 1.56
N ALA A 69 16.18 8.11 1.96
CA ALA A 69 15.48 8.63 3.13
C ALA A 69 13.96 8.50 2.98
N HIS A 70 13.41 8.94 1.85
CA HIS A 70 11.96 8.89 1.58
C HIS A 70 11.40 7.46 1.64
N PHE A 71 12.05 6.49 0.99
CA PHE A 71 11.56 5.11 1.02
C PHE A 71 11.74 4.45 2.37
N THR A 72 12.79 4.81 3.12
CA THR A 72 12.98 4.37 4.50
C THR A 72 11.85 4.89 5.41
N GLU A 73 11.48 6.16 5.28
CA GLU A 73 10.35 6.75 6.02
C GLU A 73 9.02 6.06 5.67
N LEU A 74 8.78 5.81 4.38
CA LEU A 74 7.58 5.09 3.93
C LEU A 74 7.53 3.67 4.49
N ALA A 75 8.66 2.97 4.53
CA ALA A 75 8.78 1.64 5.10
C ALA A 75 8.50 1.65 6.61
N LEU A 76 9.02 2.63 7.34
CA LEU A 76 8.78 2.82 8.77
C LEU A 76 7.29 3.03 9.06
N ARG A 77 6.64 3.95 8.34
CA ARG A 77 5.19 4.20 8.43
C ARG A 77 4.37 2.94 8.14
N SER A 78 4.76 2.20 7.11
CA SER A 78 4.11 0.95 6.74
C SER A 78 4.24 -0.13 7.81
N ALA A 79 5.43 -0.27 8.41
CA ALA A 79 5.67 -1.20 9.50
C ALA A 79 4.83 -0.85 10.75
N ALA A 80 4.73 0.45 11.08
CA ALA A 80 3.87 0.92 12.16
C ALA A 80 2.38 0.58 11.90
N SER A 81 1.88 0.86 10.70
CA SER A 81 0.50 0.53 10.30
C SER A 81 0.22 -0.97 10.39
N ARG A 82 1.12 -1.81 9.87
CA ARG A 82 0.98 -3.28 9.97
C ARG A 82 0.94 -3.75 11.42
N ARG A 83 1.75 -3.17 12.30
CA ARG A 83 1.75 -3.51 13.73
C ARG A 83 0.41 -3.18 14.38
N LEU A 84 -0.13 -1.98 14.13
CA LEU A 84 -1.43 -1.55 14.67
C LEU A 84 -2.57 -2.45 14.16
N ASN A 85 -2.63 -2.69 12.85
CA ASN A 85 -3.64 -3.57 12.26
C ASN A 85 -3.55 -5.00 12.79
N GLY A 86 -2.32 -5.51 12.98
CA GLY A 86 -2.10 -6.83 13.57
C GLY A 86 -2.59 -6.91 15.02
N GLN A 87 -2.37 -5.86 15.83
CA GLN A 87 -2.88 -5.77 17.19
C GLN A 87 -4.41 -5.72 17.22
N ALA A 88 -5.03 -4.88 16.39
CA ALA A 88 -6.49 -4.77 16.28
C ALA A 88 -7.14 -6.08 15.84
N LYS A 89 -6.58 -6.77 14.84
CA LYS A 89 -7.09 -8.09 14.42
C LYS A 89 -6.96 -9.14 15.53
N ARG A 90 -5.86 -9.13 16.28
CA ARG A 90 -5.70 -10.04 17.42
C ARG A 90 -6.71 -9.76 18.52
N SER A 91 -6.92 -8.49 18.90
CA SER A 91 -7.90 -8.13 19.93
C SER A 91 -9.33 -8.50 19.52
N GLN A 92 -9.71 -8.21 18.27
CA GLN A 92 -11.00 -8.63 17.71
C GLN A 92 -11.17 -10.15 17.75
N ARG A 93 -10.15 -10.91 17.35
CA ARG A 93 -10.19 -12.38 17.42
C ARG A 93 -10.34 -12.87 18.85
N THR A 94 -9.60 -12.32 19.80
CA THR A 94 -9.73 -12.68 21.22
C THR A 94 -11.12 -12.36 21.77
N ALA A 95 -11.67 -11.19 21.45
CA ALA A 95 -13.03 -10.81 21.86
C ALA A 95 -14.09 -11.75 21.28
N ARG A 96 -13.98 -12.08 19.99
CA ARG A 96 -14.85 -13.06 19.32
C ARG A 96 -14.78 -14.43 20.00
N ASN A 97 -13.58 -14.97 20.19
CA ASN A 97 -13.39 -16.27 20.83
C ASN A 97 -13.97 -16.29 22.26
N ARG A 98 -13.84 -15.18 23.01
CA ARG A 98 -14.42 -15.06 24.34
C ARG A 98 -15.95 -15.07 24.31
N ALA A 99 -16.55 -14.36 23.35
CA ALA A 99 -17.99 -14.36 23.17
C ALA A 99 -18.52 -15.75 22.76
N GLU A 100 -17.83 -16.43 21.85
CA GLU A 100 -18.15 -17.81 21.45
C GLU A 100 -18.05 -18.78 22.64
N LEU A 101 -17.02 -18.65 23.50
CA LEU A 101 -16.89 -19.48 24.69
C LEU A 101 -18.00 -19.22 25.72
N ALA A 102 -18.35 -17.95 25.97
CA ALA A 102 -19.42 -17.60 26.90
C ALA A 102 -20.79 -18.12 26.42
N GLN A 103 -21.03 -18.10 25.10
CA GLN A 103 -22.22 -18.73 24.51
C GLN A 103 -22.19 -20.24 24.73
N TYR A 104 -21.08 -20.90 24.45
CA TYR A 104 -20.93 -22.34 24.69
C TYR A 104 -21.16 -22.72 26.16
N GLU A 105 -20.66 -21.92 27.11
CA GLU A 105 -20.88 -22.13 28.54
C GLU A 105 -22.33 -21.92 28.96
N ALA A 106 -23.03 -20.93 28.36
CA ALA A 106 -24.45 -20.70 28.61
C ALA A 106 -25.34 -21.82 28.03
N ASP A 107 -24.96 -22.35 26.87
CA ASP A 107 -25.66 -23.45 26.20
C ASP A 107 -25.36 -24.81 26.84
N ARG A 108 -24.27 -24.91 27.61
CA ARG A 108 -23.93 -26.11 28.38
C ARG A 108 -24.84 -26.22 29.59
N ASP A 109 -25.79 -27.15 29.53
CA ASP A 109 -26.69 -27.47 30.63
C ASP A 109 -25.91 -27.83 31.91
N PRO A 110 -26.06 -27.10 33.04
CA PRO A 110 -25.37 -27.40 34.28
C PRO A 110 -25.84 -28.71 34.93
N ALA A 111 -26.92 -29.33 34.44
CA ALA A 111 -27.49 -30.57 34.99
C ALA A 111 -26.81 -31.88 34.52
N ALA A 112 -25.78 -31.81 33.67
CA ALA A 112 -25.11 -32.98 33.09
C ALA A 112 -23.79 -33.41 33.80
N ALA A 113 -23.53 -32.92 35.02
CA ALA A 113 -22.40 -33.32 35.87
C ALA A 113 -22.90 -33.87 37.21
#